data_AF-A0A8S1ZWY3-F1
#
_entry.id   AF-A0A8S1ZWY3-F1
#
_cell.length_a   1.000
_cell.length_b   1.000
_cell.length_c   1.000
_cell.angle_alpha   90.00
_cell.angle_beta   90.00
_cell.angle_gamma   90.00
#
_symmetry.space_group_name_H-M   'P 1'
#
loop_
_entity.id
_entity.type
_entity.pdbx_description
1 polymer ?
#
loop_
_entity_poly.entity_id
_entity_poly.type
_entity_poly.pdbx_seq_one_letter_code
_entity_poly.pdbx_strand_id
1 'polypeptide(L)'
;MQNLYRKPVIPVGVLPPKPEEEFKDTETWLFIKKWLDSQRTNSVVYVDSPWTRGPWDTEPVELPEGFEEPIRFAKPMVMLAFVYDQGFYARVLEEKKFGYMIPRDETEGFFTKENVAKSLRLVMEEEEGKVYRENVKDMKGVLFGDLDRQDRYVDSFLDFLVAHR
;
A
#
# COMPACT_ATOMS: atom_id res chain seq x y z
N MET A 1 -12.85 14.41 13.71
CA MET A 1 -12.86 12.99 14.12
C MET A 1 -13.19 12.77 15.60
N GLN A 2 -12.60 13.51 16.55
CA GLN A 2 -12.84 13.33 18.00
C GLN A 2 -14.33 13.42 18.42
N ASN A 3 -15.16 14.21 17.73
CA ASN A 3 -16.58 14.36 18.06
C ASN A 3 -17.51 13.29 17.46
N LEU A 4 -17.02 12.41 16.58
CA LEU A 4 -17.89 11.48 15.83
C LEU A 4 -18.18 10.18 16.61
N TYR A 5 -17.24 9.70 17.41
CA TYR A 5 -17.32 8.38 18.08
C TYR A 5 -17.38 8.45 19.61
N ARG A 6 -17.30 9.65 20.22
CA ARG A 6 -17.24 9.87 21.68
C ARG A 6 -16.17 9.02 22.40
N LYS A 7 -15.15 8.57 21.68
CA LYS A 7 -13.97 7.89 22.20
C LYS A 7 -12.75 8.77 21.91
N PRO A 8 -11.78 8.86 22.83
CA PRO A 8 -10.53 9.53 22.54
C PRO A 8 -9.86 8.84 21.34
N VAL A 9 -9.55 9.62 20.31
CA VAL A 9 -8.80 9.16 19.13
C VAL A 9 -7.42 9.79 19.22
N ILE A 10 -6.40 8.95 19.36
CA ILE A 10 -5.00 9.35 19.44
C ILE A 10 -4.35 8.83 18.16
N PRO A 11 -3.94 9.71 17.24
CA PRO A 11 -3.20 9.29 16.07
C PRO A 11 -1.85 8.74 16.51
N VAL A 12 -1.51 7.54 16.07
CA VAL A 12 -0.22 6.87 16.33
C VAL A 12 0.71 6.92 15.12
N GLY A 13 0.35 7.68 14.09
CA GLY A 13 1.16 7.80 12.89
C GLY A 13 1.14 6.56 12.00
N VAL A 14 2.06 6.55 11.03
CA VAL A 14 2.46 5.31 10.35
C VAL A 14 3.46 4.64 11.28
N LEU A 15 3.31 3.35 11.54
CA LEU A 15 4.24 2.64 12.42
C LEU A 15 5.68 2.87 11.92
N PRO A 16 6.65 3.12 12.81
CA PRO A 16 8.02 3.27 12.41
C PRO A 16 8.39 2.06 11.55
N PRO A 17 9.05 2.27 10.39
CA PRO A 17 9.39 1.17 9.53
C PRO A 17 10.15 0.14 10.35
N LYS A 18 9.77 -1.14 10.21
CA LYS A 18 10.55 -2.24 10.79
C LYS A 18 12.02 -1.99 10.41
N PRO A 19 12.96 -2.11 11.36
CA PRO A 19 14.39 -1.97 11.04
C PRO A 19 14.69 -2.88 9.85
N GLU A 20 15.53 -2.42 8.93
CA GLU A 20 15.88 -3.18 7.72
C GLU A 20 16.29 -4.60 8.14
N GLU A 21 15.41 -5.57 7.90
CA GLU A 21 15.72 -6.95 8.20
C GLU A 21 16.80 -7.38 7.21
N GLU A 22 17.96 -7.79 7.73
CA GLU A 22 18.97 -8.44 6.91
C GLU A 22 18.44 -9.79 6.46
N PHE A 23 17.83 -9.81 5.28
CA PHE A 23 17.45 -11.05 4.63
C PHE A 23 18.72 -11.79 4.20
N LYS A 24 18.79 -13.09 4.51
CA LYS A 24 19.87 -13.93 3.98
C LYS A 24 19.79 -13.96 2.47
N ASP A 25 20.93 -13.73 1.81
CA ASP A 25 21.08 -13.94 0.38
C ASP A 25 20.89 -15.42 0.02
N THR A 26 19.64 -15.81 -0.21
CA THR A 26 19.30 -17.11 -0.78
C THR A 26 19.63 -17.13 -2.27
N GLU A 27 19.92 -18.30 -2.84
CA GLU A 27 20.15 -18.44 -4.28
C GLU A 27 18.97 -17.91 -5.11
N THR A 28 17.74 -18.13 -4.63
CA THR A 28 16.51 -17.62 -5.25
C THR A 28 16.47 -16.10 -5.25
N TRP A 29 16.78 -15.45 -4.12
CA TRP A 29 16.82 -14.00 -4.04
C TRP A 29 17.89 -13.41 -4.97
N LEU A 30 19.10 -13.97 -4.98
CA LEU A 30 20.18 -13.53 -5.85
C LEU A 30 19.80 -13.64 -7.33
N PHE A 31 19.10 -14.71 -7.71
CA PHE A 31 18.57 -14.88 -9.07
C PHE A 31 17.53 -13.80 -9.42
N ILE A 32 16.55 -13.57 -8.56
CA ILE A 32 15.49 -12.57 -8.77
C ILE A 32 16.10 -11.16 -8.85
N LYS A 33 17.00 -10.82 -7.92
CA LYS A 33 17.71 -9.54 -7.91
C LYS A 33 18.48 -9.31 -9.22
N LYS A 34 19.27 -10.30 -9.66
CA LYS A 34 20.00 -10.22 -10.93
C LYS A 34 19.06 -10.02 -12.13
N TRP A 35 17.90 -10.69 -12.13
CA TRP A 35 16.91 -10.51 -13.19
C TRP A 35 16.29 -9.11 -13.16
N LEU A 36 15.90 -8.61 -11.98
CA LEU A 36 15.35 -7.26 -11.79
C LEU A 36 16.35 -6.18 -12.22
N ASP A 37 17.62 -6.31 -11.84
CA ASP A 37 18.70 -5.38 -12.18
C ASP A 37 18.94 -5.27 -13.70
N SER A 38 18.56 -6.29 -14.46
CA SER A 38 18.67 -6.30 -15.93
C SER A 38 17.48 -5.65 -16.65
N GLN A 39 16.41 -5.31 -15.94
CA GLN A 39 15.23 -4.68 -16.52
C GLN A 39 15.38 -3.17 -16.62
N ARG A 40 14.61 -2.55 -17.53
CA ARG A 40 14.55 -1.08 -17.60
C ARG A 40 13.85 -0.55 -16.34
N THR A 41 14.24 0.65 -15.90
CA THR A 41 13.59 1.29 -14.75
C THR A 41 12.09 1.42 -14.98
N ASN A 42 11.29 1.03 -13.97
CA ASN A 42 9.82 1.07 -13.99
C ASN A 42 9.15 0.21 -15.08
N SER A 43 9.82 -0.82 -15.62
CA SER A 43 9.24 -1.71 -16.65
C SER A 43 8.64 -3.01 -16.12
N VAL A 44 8.74 -3.28 -14.83
CA VAL A 44 8.28 -4.52 -14.20
C VAL A 44 7.02 -4.26 -13.40
N VAL A 45 6.01 -5.13 -13.56
CA VAL A 45 4.83 -5.18 -12.70
C VAL A 45 5.05 -6.23 -11.62
N TYR A 46 4.98 -5.80 -10.37
CA TYR A 46 4.87 -6.71 -9.23
C TYR A 46 3.39 -7.02 -8.98
N VAL A 47 3.07 -8.30 -8.79
CA VAL A 47 1.70 -8.77 -8.51
C VAL A 47 1.76 -9.61 -7.26
N ASP A 48 0.98 -9.22 -6.26
CA ASP A 48 0.82 -9.96 -5.00
C ASP A 48 -0.66 -10.22 -4.73
N SER A 49 -0.95 -11.42 -4.22
CA SER A 49 -2.27 -11.80 -3.75
C SER A 49 -2.15 -12.06 -2.25
N PRO A 50 -2.71 -11.19 -1.39
CA PRO A 50 -2.60 -11.35 0.06
C PRO A 50 -3.27 -12.64 0.60
N TRP A 51 -4.01 -13.37 -0.24
CA TRP A 51 -4.76 -14.58 0.13
C TRP A 51 -4.03 -15.89 -0.16
N THR A 52 -2.71 -15.89 -0.35
CA THR A 52 -1.95 -17.15 -0.38
C THR A 52 -1.91 -17.87 0.97
N ARG A 53 -2.54 -17.32 2.02
CA ARG A 53 -2.83 -18.02 3.28
C ARG A 53 -4.12 -18.83 3.18
N GLY A 54 -4.00 -20.15 3.31
CA GLY A 54 -5.16 -21.04 3.35
C GLY A 54 -5.96 -20.85 4.64
N PRO A 55 -7.20 -21.38 4.74
CA PRO A 55 -8.04 -21.30 5.94
C PRO A 55 -7.45 -21.99 7.20
N TRP A 56 -6.22 -22.50 7.12
CA TRP A 56 -5.49 -23.24 8.14
C TRP A 56 -4.45 -22.37 8.87
N ASP A 57 -4.15 -21.17 8.35
CA ASP A 57 -3.20 -20.26 8.97
C ASP A 57 -3.85 -19.58 10.18
N THR A 58 -3.30 -19.85 11.37
CA THR A 58 -3.80 -19.36 12.67
C THR A 58 -3.00 -18.16 13.20
N GLU A 59 -2.09 -17.62 12.40
CA GLU A 59 -1.35 -16.41 12.79
C GLU A 59 -2.29 -15.20 12.84
N PRO A 60 -2.13 -14.31 13.83
CA PRO A 60 -2.93 -13.09 13.92
C PRO A 60 -2.87 -12.32 12.60
N VAL A 61 -4.03 -11.86 12.14
CA VAL A 61 -4.13 -10.91 11.03
C VAL A 61 -3.46 -9.63 11.47
N GLU A 62 -2.18 -9.48 11.13
CA GLU A 62 -1.57 -8.16 10.99
C GLU A 62 -2.35 -7.46 9.86
N LEU A 63 -2.65 -6.16 10.05
CA LEU A 63 -3.27 -5.31 9.01
C LEU A 63 -2.58 -5.57 7.67
N PRO A 64 -3.27 -5.50 6.52
CA PRO A 64 -2.66 -5.83 5.24
C PRO A 64 -1.40 -4.98 5.00
N GLU A 65 -0.23 -5.56 5.33
CA GLU A 65 1.07 -4.86 5.41
C GLU A 65 1.54 -4.37 4.03
N GLY A 66 0.82 -4.70 2.96
CA GLY A 66 1.22 -4.44 1.59
C GLY A 66 0.84 -3.06 1.02
N PHE A 67 0.09 -2.21 1.72
CA PHE A 67 -0.36 -0.93 1.14
C PHE A 67 0.62 0.23 1.36
N GLU A 68 1.29 0.23 2.51
CA GLU A 68 2.24 1.27 2.88
C GLU A 68 3.54 1.14 2.08
N GLU A 69 3.95 -0.10 1.76
CA GLU A 69 5.18 -0.43 1.05
C GLU A 69 5.25 0.20 -0.36
N PRO A 70 4.25 0.06 -1.25
CA PRO A 70 4.22 0.78 -2.53
C PRO A 70 4.36 2.29 -2.35
N ILE A 71 3.70 2.90 -1.36
CA ILE A 71 3.79 4.35 -1.12
C ILE A 71 5.20 4.72 -0.63
N ARG A 72 5.76 3.96 0.30
CA ARG A 72 7.12 4.14 0.83
C ARG A 72 8.17 4.13 -0.30
N PHE A 73 7.97 3.26 -1.30
CA PHE A 73 8.83 3.18 -2.48
C PHE A 73 8.38 4.03 -3.67
N ALA A 74 7.36 4.88 -3.48
CA ALA A 74 6.76 5.72 -4.53
C ALA A 74 6.39 4.92 -5.80
N LYS A 75 5.72 3.79 -5.62
CA LYS A 75 5.24 2.90 -6.67
C LYS A 75 3.71 3.01 -6.80
N PRO A 76 3.19 3.41 -7.97
CA PRO A 76 1.76 3.49 -8.18
C PRO A 76 1.14 2.09 -8.13
N MET A 77 -0.12 2.01 -7.71
CA MET A 77 -0.84 0.74 -7.56
C MET A 77 -1.93 0.56 -8.59
N VAL A 78 -2.12 -0.66 -9.06
CA VAL A 78 -3.29 -1.09 -9.83
C VAL A 78 -4.00 -2.18 -9.03
N MET A 79 -5.21 -1.90 -8.58
CA MET A 79 -5.88 -2.68 -7.54
C MET A 79 -7.06 -3.47 -8.08
N LEU A 80 -7.15 -4.72 -7.63
CA LEU A 80 -8.32 -5.58 -7.79
C LEU A 80 -9.15 -5.52 -6.50
N ALA A 81 -10.25 -4.77 -6.49
CA ALA A 81 -11.17 -4.76 -5.34
C ALA A 81 -12.04 -6.02 -5.31
N PHE A 82 -11.66 -7.00 -4.48
CA PHE A 82 -12.38 -8.25 -4.31
C PHE A 82 -13.36 -8.23 -3.11
N VAL A 83 -12.94 -7.91 -1.86
CA VAL A 83 -13.79 -8.07 -0.64
C VAL A 83 -13.37 -7.17 0.56
N TYR A 84 -14.32 -6.92 1.48
CA TYR A 84 -14.22 -6.36 2.85
C TYR A 84 -13.98 -4.85 3.00
N ASP A 85 -12.75 -4.45 3.27
CA ASP A 85 -12.31 -3.08 3.61
C ASP A 85 -11.65 -2.36 2.43
N GLN A 86 -11.41 -3.08 1.33
CA GLN A 86 -10.88 -2.54 0.08
C GLN A 86 -11.75 -1.42 -0.51
N GLY A 87 -13.04 -1.34 -0.19
CA GLY A 87 -13.90 -0.21 -0.61
C GLY A 87 -13.49 1.13 0.03
N PHE A 88 -13.05 1.13 1.30
CA PHE A 88 -12.57 2.34 1.96
C PHE A 88 -11.20 2.76 1.43
N TYR A 89 -10.31 1.80 1.18
CA TYR A 89 -9.00 2.07 0.57
C TYR A 89 -9.12 2.51 -0.89
N ALA A 90 -10.00 1.87 -1.67
CA ALA A 90 -10.30 2.24 -3.05
C ALA A 90 -10.71 3.71 -3.14
N ARG A 91 -11.52 4.19 -2.19
CA ARG A 91 -11.96 5.58 -2.16
C ARG A 91 -10.80 6.55 -1.92
N VAL A 92 -9.93 6.28 -0.94
CA VAL A 92 -8.76 7.14 -0.70
C VAL A 92 -7.79 7.11 -1.88
N LEU A 93 -7.58 5.93 -2.47
CA LEU A 93 -6.74 5.75 -3.65
C LEU A 93 -7.26 6.51 -4.87
N GLU A 94 -8.56 6.45 -5.11
CA GLU A 94 -9.24 7.11 -6.20
C GLU A 94 -9.27 8.63 -5.98
N GLU A 95 -9.64 9.09 -4.78
CA GLU A 95 -9.69 10.53 -4.44
C GLU A 95 -8.31 11.18 -4.52
N LYS A 96 -7.27 10.50 -4.03
CA LYS A 96 -5.89 11.00 -4.04
C LYS A 96 -5.12 10.63 -5.31
N LYS A 97 -5.70 9.79 -6.18
CA LYS A 97 -5.15 9.34 -7.45
C LYS A 97 -3.70 8.84 -7.37
N PHE A 98 -3.36 8.03 -6.37
CA PHE A 98 -2.06 7.33 -6.31
C PHE A 98 -2.19 5.80 -6.53
N GLY A 99 -3.40 5.33 -6.77
CA GLY A 99 -3.66 4.02 -7.36
C GLY A 99 -4.92 4.02 -8.21
N TYR A 100 -5.04 3.01 -9.07
CA TYR A 100 -6.12 2.85 -10.03
C TYR A 100 -6.89 1.55 -9.76
N MET A 101 -8.22 1.64 -9.68
CA MET A 101 -9.08 0.49 -9.52
C MET A 101 -9.39 -0.12 -10.88
N ILE A 102 -9.09 -1.40 -11.06
CA ILE A 102 -9.43 -2.09 -12.32
C ILE A 102 -10.97 -2.14 -12.43
N PRO A 103 -11.54 -1.77 -13.59
CA PRO A 103 -12.97 -1.90 -13.81
C PRO A 103 -13.42 -3.36 -13.71
N ARG A 104 -14.42 -3.59 -12.86
CA ARG A 104 -15.06 -4.88 -12.66
C ARG A 104 -16.34 -4.94 -13.49
N ASP A 105 -16.62 -6.09 -14.08
CA ASP A 105 -17.90 -6.31 -14.74
C ASP A 105 -19.03 -6.25 -13.69
N GLU A 106 -20.01 -5.36 -13.87
CA GLU A 106 -21.09 -5.16 -12.89
C GLU A 106 -22.10 -6.32 -12.85
N THR A 107 -22.17 -7.13 -13.91
CA THR A 107 -23.12 -8.24 -14.03
C THR A 107 -22.53 -9.51 -13.43
N GLU A 108 -21.30 -9.84 -13.81
CA GLU A 108 -20.64 -11.09 -13.43
C GLU A 108 -19.69 -10.91 -12.24
N GLY A 109 -19.30 -9.67 -11.94
CA GLY A 109 -18.33 -9.40 -10.89
C GLY A 109 -16.94 -9.95 -11.20
N PHE A 110 -16.57 -10.19 -12.46
CA PHE A 110 -15.23 -10.64 -12.83
C PHE A 110 -14.38 -9.52 -13.41
N PHE A 111 -13.06 -9.71 -13.34
CA PHE A 111 -12.09 -8.89 -14.06
C PHE A 111 -11.74 -9.55 -15.38
N THR A 112 -11.70 -8.78 -16.46
CA THR A 112 -11.28 -9.28 -17.77
C THR A 112 -9.79 -9.01 -18.00
N LYS A 113 -9.11 -9.87 -18.75
CA LYS A 113 -7.70 -9.67 -19.13
C LYS A 113 -7.53 -8.34 -19.89
N GLU A 114 -8.54 -7.93 -20.65
CA GLU A 114 -8.59 -6.66 -21.37
C GLU A 114 -8.58 -5.47 -20.41
N ASN A 115 -9.41 -5.49 -19.37
CA ASN A 115 -9.46 -4.41 -18.37
C ASN A 115 -8.17 -4.35 -17.56
N VAL A 116 -7.62 -5.50 -17.15
CA VAL A 116 -6.32 -5.56 -16.45
C VAL A 116 -5.22 -4.94 -17.32
N ALA A 117 -5.10 -5.37 -18.58
CA ALA A 117 -4.06 -4.88 -19.48
C ALA A 117 -4.20 -3.38 -19.79
N LYS A 118 -5.43 -2.88 -19.99
CA LYS A 118 -5.69 -1.45 -20.16
C LYS A 118 -5.30 -0.65 -18.92
N SER A 119 -5.65 -1.13 -17.74
CA SER A 119 -5.34 -0.47 -16.46
C SER A 119 -3.84 -0.38 -16.21
N LEU A 120 -3.11 -1.47 -16.50
CA LEU A 120 -1.65 -1.48 -16.41
C LEU A 120 -1.01 -0.49 -17.38
N ARG A 121 -1.42 -0.49 -18.65
CA ARG A 121 -0.92 0.48 -19.65
C ARG A 121 -1.20 1.92 -19.26
N LEU A 122 -2.42 2.21 -18.80
CA LEU A 122 -2.79 3.53 -18.29
C LEU A 122 -1.78 3.99 -17.23
N VAL A 123 -1.62 3.20 -16.16
CA VAL A 123 -0.80 3.58 -15.00
C VAL A 123 0.70 3.56 -15.29
N MET A 124 1.19 2.74 -16.21
CA MET A 124 2.64 2.60 -16.48
C MET A 124 3.15 3.43 -17.65
N GLU A 125 2.37 3.60 -18.71
CA GLU A 125 2.85 4.08 -20.00
C GLU A 125 2.12 5.35 -20.46
N GLU A 126 0.80 5.40 -20.31
CA GLU A 126 -0.01 6.49 -20.88
C GLU A 126 0.22 7.82 -20.14
N GLU A 127 0.04 8.93 -20.85
CA GLU A 127 0.20 10.28 -20.28
C GLU A 127 -0.92 10.58 -19.27
N GLU A 128 -2.13 10.09 -19.54
CA GLU A 128 -3.29 10.20 -18.67
C GLU A 128 -3.04 9.57 -17.29
N GLY A 129 -2.25 8.49 -17.23
CA GLY A 129 -1.90 7.83 -15.97
C GLY A 129 -0.68 8.42 -15.26
N LYS A 130 -0.04 9.46 -15.81
CA LYS A 130 1.08 10.16 -15.15
C LYS A 130 0.70 10.69 -13.77
N VAL A 131 -0.56 11.05 -13.57
CA VAL A 131 -1.10 11.49 -12.28
C VAL A 131 -0.85 10.46 -11.17
N TYR A 132 -0.99 9.15 -11.45
CA TYR A 132 -0.75 8.10 -10.45
C TYR A 132 0.73 8.00 -10.06
N ARG A 133 1.62 8.18 -11.05
CA ARG A 133 3.08 8.13 -10.87
C ARG A 133 3.64 9.33 -10.10
N GLU A 134 3.04 10.50 -10.25
CA GLU A 134 3.45 11.70 -9.51
C GLU A 134 2.82 11.77 -8.12
N ASN A 135 1.51 11.54 -8.00
CA ASN A 135 0.81 11.66 -6.72
C ASN A 135 1.31 10.67 -5.66
N VAL A 136 1.78 9.48 -6.05
CA VAL A 136 2.38 8.53 -5.10
C VAL A 136 3.70 9.04 -4.50
N LYS A 137 4.47 9.85 -5.26
CA LYS A 137 5.70 10.50 -4.74
C LYS A 137 5.36 11.57 -3.71
N ASP A 138 4.32 12.35 -3.98
CA ASP A 138 3.82 13.35 -3.02
C ASP A 138 3.31 12.67 -1.75
N MET A 139 2.55 11.57 -1.91
CA MET A 139 2.03 10.80 -0.77
C MET A 139 3.15 10.20 0.07
N LYS A 140 4.25 9.75 -0.55
CA LYS A 140 5.45 9.33 0.17
C LYS A 140 5.98 10.43 1.08
N GLY A 141 6.09 11.66 0.56
CA GLY A 141 6.53 12.82 1.34
C GLY A 141 5.59 13.15 2.50
N VAL A 142 4.27 13.06 2.27
CA VAL A 142 3.26 13.35 3.30
C VAL A 142 3.26 12.31 4.42
N LEU A 143 3.43 11.03 4.09
CA LEU A 143 3.33 9.93 5.08
C LEU A 143 4.67 9.62 5.75
N PHE A 144 5.77 9.68 4.99
CA PHE A 144 7.09 9.21 5.42
C PHE A 144 8.16 10.33 5.44
N GLY A 145 7.82 11.57 5.08
CA GLY A 145 8.78 12.67 5.00
C GLY A 145 8.95 13.51 6.28
N ASP A 146 8.02 13.41 7.24
CA ASP A 146 8.03 14.19 8.49
C ASP A 146 8.19 13.25 9.69
N LEU A 147 9.43 12.83 9.94
CA LEU A 147 9.77 11.92 11.05
C LEU A 147 9.46 12.56 12.41
N ASP A 148 9.73 13.86 12.58
CA ASP A 148 9.41 14.57 13.82
C ASP A 148 7.92 14.50 14.15
N ARG A 149 7.04 14.54 13.14
CA ARG A 149 5.60 14.38 13.34
C ARG A 149 5.23 12.96 13.73
N GLN A 150 5.88 11.94 13.15
CA GLN A 150 5.66 10.54 13.52
C GLN A 150 6.09 10.29 14.96
N ASP A 151 7.26 10.80 15.36
CA ASP A 151 7.77 10.69 16.72
C ASP A 151 6.82 11.35 17.73
N ARG A 152 6.31 12.56 17.42
CA ARG A 152 5.29 13.21 18.27
C ARG A 152 4.01 12.41 18.43
N TYR A 153 3.60 11.63 17.43
CA TYR A 153 2.43 10.75 17.56
C TYR A 153 2.70 9.61 18.53
N VAL A 154 3.89 9.00 18.45
CA VAL A 154 4.31 7.96 19.40
C VAL A 154 4.42 8.54 20.80
N ASP A 155 5.06 9.69 20.97
CA ASP A 155 5.18 10.36 22.27
C ASP A 155 3.80 10.68 22.88
N SER A 156 2.88 11.24 22.09
CA SER A 156 1.51 11.53 22.54
C SER A 156 0.76 10.27 22.99
N PHE A 157 1.00 9.16 22.31
CA PHE A 157 0.43 7.87 22.67
C PHE A 157 1.03 7.30 23.96
N LEU A 158 2.36 7.39 24.12
CA LEU A 158 3.05 7.00 25.34
C LEU A 158 2.60 7.84 26.54
N ASP A 159 2.49 9.16 26.37
CA ASP A 159 1.98 10.07 27.40
C ASP A 159 0.56 9.69 27.84
N PHE A 160 -0.31 9.36 26.88
CA PHE A 160 -1.66 8.91 27.19
C PHE A 160 -1.68 7.62 28.00
N LEU A 161 -0.85 6.63 27.63
CA LEU A 161 -0.75 5.36 28.35
C LEU A 161 -0.22 5.55 29.77
N VAL A 162 0.76 6.44 29.97
CA VAL A 162 1.28 6.78 31.29
C VAL A 162 0.22 7.47 32.15
N ALA A 163 -0.57 8.38 31.56
CA ALA A 163 -1.61 9.14 32.26
C ALA A 163 -2.85 8.31 32.65
N HIS A 164 -3.06 7.13 32.05
CA HIS A 164 -4.25 6.29 32.26
C HIS A 164 -3.89 4.87 32.74
N ARG A 165 -2.83 4.75 33.55
CA ARG A 165 -2.33 3.50 34.11
C ARG A 165 -3.19 2.94 35.23
#